data_AF-A0A4R2INE5-F1
#
_entry.id   AF-A0A4R2INE5-F1
#
_cell.length_a   1.000
_cell.length_b   1.000
_cell.length_c   1.000
_cell.angle_alpha   90.00
_cell.angle_beta   90.00
_cell.angle_gamma   90.00
#
_symmetry.space_group_name_H-M   'P 1'
#
loop_
_entity.id
_entity.type
_entity.pdbx_description
1 polymer ?
#
loop_
_entity_poly.entity_id
_entity_poly.type
_entity_poly.pdbx_seq_one_letter_code
_entity_poly.pdbx_strand_id
1 'polypeptide(L)'
;MVKLEPALMTGTWYATDKEAAVVVRLELSENDDGVVVRAFGDSDGRPYDWGEVRATLYGSSTTATQAMAFSALYDFGAMTALLAAYAKQGILVLDTFTVFKEPTVKDDSGRADYFSREFFHR
;
A
#
# COMPACT_ATOMS: atom_id res chain seq x y z
N MET A 1 22.34 6.71 9.53
CA MET A 1 21.42 6.16 8.49
C MET A 1 21.09 7.31 7.56
N VAL A 2 21.21 7.14 6.24
CA VAL A 2 20.87 8.20 5.27
C VAL A 2 19.35 8.34 5.22
N LYS A 3 18.82 9.58 5.33
CA LYS A 3 17.39 9.85 5.11
C LYS A 3 17.12 9.79 3.60
N LEU A 4 16.09 9.06 3.19
CA LEU A 4 15.66 8.99 1.79
C LEU A 4 14.64 10.09 1.49
N GLU A 5 14.83 10.80 0.39
CA GLU A 5 13.91 11.81 -0.12
C GLU A 5 12.69 11.17 -0.80
N PRO A 6 11.45 11.39 -0.31
CA PRO A 6 10.26 10.66 -0.78
C PRO A 6 9.51 11.32 -1.95
N ALA A 7 10.03 12.41 -2.52
CA ALA A 7 9.32 13.27 -3.47
C ALA A 7 8.70 12.55 -4.69
N LEU A 8 9.28 11.43 -5.11
CA LEU A 8 8.74 10.63 -6.22
C LEU A 8 7.46 9.87 -5.87
N MET A 9 7.17 9.72 -4.58
CA MET A 9 6.13 8.85 -4.06
C MET A 9 5.03 9.63 -3.34
N THR A 10 5.36 10.77 -2.73
CA THR A 10 4.38 11.65 -2.07
C THR A 10 3.35 12.17 -3.06
N GLY A 11 2.11 12.31 -2.60
CA GLY A 11 0.95 12.72 -3.40
C GLY A 11 -0.17 11.70 -3.37
N THR A 12 -1.17 11.92 -4.22
CA THR A 12 -2.31 11.02 -4.37
C THR A 12 -2.16 10.20 -5.64
N TRP A 13 -2.38 8.90 -5.50
CA TRP A 13 -2.29 7.91 -6.55
C TRP A 13 -3.64 7.22 -6.70
N TYR A 14 -4.09 7.04 -7.94
CA TYR A 14 -5.35 6.38 -8.27
C TYR A 14 -5.09 5.10 -9.05
N ALA A 15 -5.78 4.02 -8.67
CA ALA A 15 -5.72 2.78 -9.42
C ALA A 15 -6.21 3.02 -10.86
N THR A 16 -5.48 2.48 -11.82
CA THR A 16 -5.80 2.59 -13.25
C THR A 16 -7.03 1.77 -13.61
N ASP A 17 -7.15 0.58 -13.04
CA ASP A 17 -8.34 -0.27 -13.11
C ASP A 17 -8.95 -0.35 -11.71
N LYS A 18 -10.09 0.32 -11.50
CA LYS A 18 -10.73 0.40 -10.19
C LYS A 18 -11.60 -0.81 -9.88
N GLU A 19 -12.06 -1.53 -10.89
CA GLU A 19 -12.98 -2.66 -10.71
C GLU A 19 -12.23 -3.92 -10.26
N ALA A 20 -10.97 -4.05 -10.65
CA ALA A 20 -10.11 -5.19 -10.29
C ALA A 20 -9.21 -4.93 -9.06
N ALA A 21 -9.19 -3.72 -8.52
CA ALA A 21 -8.22 -3.29 -7.52
C ALA A 21 -8.70 -3.50 -6.08
N VAL A 22 -7.84 -4.08 -5.23
CA VAL A 22 -8.08 -4.15 -3.77
C VAL A 22 -7.90 -2.77 -3.13
N VAL A 23 -6.95 -2.00 -3.64
CA VAL A 23 -6.69 -0.61 -3.25
C VAL A 23 -6.99 0.29 -4.45
N VAL A 24 -7.96 1.18 -4.32
CA VAL A 24 -8.39 2.09 -5.40
C VAL A 24 -7.72 3.46 -5.34
N ARG A 25 -7.20 3.83 -4.17
CA ARG A 25 -6.47 5.09 -3.95
C ARG A 25 -5.40 4.93 -2.87
N LEU A 26 -4.27 5.59 -3.07
CA LEU A 26 -3.23 5.77 -2.06
C LEU A 26 -2.94 7.27 -1.89
N GLU A 27 -2.76 7.71 -0.65
CA GLU A 27 -2.25 9.03 -0.32
C GLU A 27 -0.97 8.86 0.48
N LEU A 28 0.13 9.43 0.00
CA LEU A 28 1.42 9.44 0.68
C LEU A 28 1.78 10.86 1.07
N SER A 29 2.02 11.09 2.35
CA SER A 29 2.42 12.38 2.90
C SER A 29 3.60 12.22 3.85
N GLU A 30 4.37 13.29 4.00
CA GLU A 30 5.46 13.37 4.99
C GLU A 30 5.00 14.21 6.18
N ASN A 31 5.29 13.73 7.38
CA ASN A 31 5.12 14.45 8.64
C ASN A 31 6.44 14.38 9.45
N ASP A 32 6.43 14.94 10.67
CA ASP A 32 7.61 15.00 11.53
C ASP A 32 8.20 13.62 11.85
N ASP A 33 7.35 12.60 11.88
CA ASP A 33 7.78 11.23 12.15
C ASP A 33 8.31 10.56 10.89
N GLY A 34 7.86 10.91 9.68
CA GLY A 34 8.31 10.32 8.42
C GLY A 34 7.19 10.24 7.38
N VAL A 35 7.28 9.29 6.45
CA VAL A 35 6.22 9.08 5.45
C VAL A 35 5.12 8.21 6.02
N VAL A 36 3.87 8.66 5.87
CA VAL A 36 2.66 7.90 6.15
C VAL A 36 1.95 7.56 4.85
N VAL A 37 1.24 6.44 4.86
CA VAL A 37 0.41 5.96 3.75
C VAL A 37 -1.01 5.86 4.27
N ARG A 38 -1.94 6.45 3.53
CA ARG A 38 -3.37 6.23 3.69
C ARG A 38 -3.88 5.48 2.47
N ALA A 39 -4.38 4.27 2.67
CA ALA A 39 -4.94 3.44 1.62
C ALA A 39 -6.45 3.50 1.64
N PHE A 40 -7.06 3.39 0.47
CA PHE A 40 -8.50 3.26 0.33
C PHE A 40 -8.80 2.03 -0.52
N GLY A 41 -9.53 1.08 0.04
CA GLY A 41 -10.11 -0.02 -0.72
C GLY A 41 -11.43 0.37 -1.36
N ASP A 42 -12.04 -0.52 -2.14
CA ASP A 42 -13.41 -0.34 -2.62
C ASP A 42 -14.43 -0.99 -1.68
N SER A 43 -15.50 -0.27 -1.37
CA SER A 43 -16.68 -0.80 -0.69
C SER A 43 -17.92 -0.26 -1.40
N ASP A 44 -18.59 -1.13 -2.17
CA ASP A 44 -19.79 -0.80 -2.95
C ASP A 44 -19.59 0.40 -3.91
N GLY A 45 -18.45 0.45 -4.60
CA GLY A 45 -18.11 1.53 -5.54
C GLY A 45 -17.73 2.85 -4.87
N ARG A 46 -17.46 2.85 -3.56
CA ARG A 46 -16.98 4.01 -2.81
C ARG A 46 -15.63 3.69 -2.15
N PRO A 47 -14.64 4.60 -2.24
CA PRO A 47 -13.39 4.45 -1.51
C PRO A 47 -13.63 4.33 0.00
N TYR A 48 -13.28 3.19 0.57
CA TYR A 48 -13.31 2.91 2.00
C TYR A 48 -11.91 3.10 2.60
N ASP A 49 -11.81 4.00 3.57
CA ASP A 49 -10.56 4.41 4.19
C ASP A 49 -10.02 3.33 5.15
N TRP A 50 -8.78 2.88 4.91
CA TRP A 50 -8.10 1.91 5.76
C TRP A 50 -7.39 2.56 6.96
N GLY A 51 -7.34 3.89 7.00
CA GLY A 51 -6.57 4.66 7.97
C GLY A 51 -5.13 4.92 7.50
N GLU A 52 -4.35 5.52 8.39
CA GLU A 52 -2.94 5.88 8.13
C GLU A 52 -2.00 4.93 8.87
N VAL A 53 -0.97 4.47 8.16
CA VAL A 53 0.13 3.69 8.74
C VAL A 53 1.47 4.25 8.29
N ARG A 54 2.52 4.01 9.07
CA ARG A 54 3.87 4.43 8.74
C ARG A 54 4.44 3.58 7.59
N ALA A 55 5.07 4.24 6.61
CA ALA A 55 5.83 3.56 5.57
C ALA A 55 7.29 3.34 5.97
N THR A 56 7.84 2.21 5.55
CA THR A 56 9.29 2.01 5.44
C THR A 56 9.71 2.35 4.02
N LEU A 57 10.61 3.31 3.85
CA LEU A 57 11.12 3.72 2.53
C LEU A 57 12.36 2.91 2.15
N TYR A 58 12.52 2.64 0.86
CA TYR A 58 13.66 1.94 0.29
C TYR A 58 14.22 2.70 -0.92
N GLY A 59 15.55 2.80 -1.00
CA GLY A 59 16.25 3.28 -2.19
C GLY A 59 16.62 2.13 -3.13
N SER A 60 17.11 2.45 -4.32
CA SER A 60 17.57 1.45 -5.30
C SER A 60 18.89 0.77 -4.95
N SER A 61 19.63 1.33 -3.98
CA SER A 61 20.90 0.81 -3.50
C SER A 61 21.17 1.27 -2.07
N THR A 62 22.24 0.76 -1.46
CA THR A 62 22.69 1.17 -0.11
C THR A 62 23.22 2.61 -0.05
N THR A 63 23.48 3.24 -1.20
CA THR A 63 23.99 4.62 -1.30
C THR A 63 22.95 5.58 -1.87
N ALA A 64 21.73 5.11 -2.14
CA ALA A 64 20.66 5.92 -2.67
C ALA A 64 20.26 7.04 -1.68
N THR A 65 19.94 8.21 -2.24
CA THR A 65 19.42 9.36 -1.49
C THR A 65 17.92 9.60 -1.76
N GLN A 66 17.37 8.97 -2.80
CA GLN A 66 15.95 9.06 -3.16
C GLN A 66 15.24 7.74 -2.82
N ALA A 67 14.03 7.86 -2.26
CA ALA A 67 13.15 6.73 -2.12
C ALA A 67 12.62 6.31 -3.50
N MET A 68 12.66 5.01 -3.77
CA MET A 68 12.10 4.39 -4.97
C MET A 68 10.98 3.41 -4.66
N ALA A 69 10.92 2.91 -3.44
CA ALA A 69 9.91 1.96 -2.99
C ALA A 69 9.51 2.22 -1.53
N PHE A 70 8.36 1.67 -1.14
CA PHE A 70 7.95 1.57 0.25
C PHE A 70 7.29 0.23 0.56
N SER A 71 7.21 -0.04 1.86
CA SER A 71 6.27 -1.00 2.41
C SER A 71 5.44 -0.36 3.52
N ALA A 72 4.21 -0.82 3.69
CA ALA A 72 3.28 -0.37 4.72
C ALA A 72 2.43 -1.56 5.15
N LEU A 73 2.32 -1.80 6.46
CA LEU A 73 1.55 -2.92 7.01
C LEU A 73 0.28 -2.40 7.66
N TYR A 74 -0.86 -2.85 7.17
CA TYR A 74 -2.15 -2.66 7.82
C TYR A 74 -2.50 -3.91 8.63
N ASP A 75 -2.99 -3.70 9.85
CA ASP A 75 -3.54 -4.73 10.71
C ASP A 75 -4.99 -4.39 11.04
N PHE A 76 -5.91 -5.17 10.47
CA PHE A 76 -7.35 -4.98 10.66
C PHE A 76 -7.91 -5.87 11.79
N GLY A 77 -7.04 -6.42 12.63
CA GLY A 77 -7.40 -7.37 13.69
C GLY A 77 -7.58 -8.80 13.16
N ALA A 78 -8.49 -9.01 12.19
CA ALA A 78 -8.78 -10.33 11.62
C ALA A 78 -7.85 -10.74 10.47
N MET A 79 -7.24 -9.77 9.80
CA MET A 79 -6.31 -9.99 8.69
C MET A 79 -5.24 -8.89 8.68
N THR A 80 -4.13 -9.15 8.00
CA THR A 80 -3.14 -8.13 7.66
C THR A 80 -3.07 -7.92 6.16
N ALA A 81 -2.72 -6.71 5.74
CA ALA A 81 -2.38 -6.39 4.36
C ALA A 81 -1.00 -5.72 4.34
N LEU A 82 -0.01 -6.40 3.75
CA LEU A 82 1.29 -5.81 3.45
C LEU A 82 1.22 -5.18 2.06
N LEU A 83 1.31 -3.85 2.04
CA LEU A 83 1.53 -3.08 0.82
C LEU A 83 3.03 -3.04 0.56
N ALA A 84 3.46 -3.42 -0.63
CA ALA A 84 4.83 -3.26 -1.12
C ALA A 84 4.78 -2.61 -2.49
N ALA A 85 5.32 -1.41 -2.62
CA ALA A 85 5.17 -0.63 -3.84
C ALA A 85 6.45 0.06 -4.25
N TYR A 86 6.59 0.28 -5.55
CA TYR A 86 7.68 1.08 -6.12
C TYR A 86 7.15 2.07 -7.15
N ALA A 87 7.79 3.24 -7.22
CA ALA A 87 7.47 4.28 -8.18
C ALA A 87 8.57 4.38 -9.24
N LYS A 88 8.19 4.36 -10.51
CA LYS A 88 9.11 4.55 -11.64
C LYS A 88 8.37 5.21 -12.79
N GLN A 89 8.96 6.27 -13.36
CA GLN A 89 8.46 6.94 -14.57
C GLN A 89 6.98 7.37 -14.49
N GLY A 90 6.54 7.84 -13.32
CA GLY A 90 5.17 8.33 -13.12
C GLY A 90 4.12 7.24 -12.92
N ILE A 91 4.53 5.98 -12.83
CA ILE A 91 3.68 4.85 -12.45
C ILE A 91 4.11 4.38 -11.07
N LEU A 92 3.13 4.08 -10.22
CA LEU A 92 3.34 3.35 -8.97
C LEU A 92 2.75 1.96 -9.13
N VAL A 93 3.57 0.94 -8.90
CA VAL A 93 3.14 -0.46 -8.89
C VAL A 93 3.01 -0.89 -7.45
N LEU A 94 1.84 -1.39 -7.08
CA LEU A 94 1.54 -1.90 -5.75
C LEU A 94 1.34 -3.41 -5.81
N ASP A 95 2.03 -4.11 -4.93
CA ASP A 95 1.78 -5.48 -4.56
C ASP A 95 1.11 -5.49 -3.17
N THR A 96 -0.02 -6.18 -3.06
CA THR A 96 -0.73 -6.36 -1.80
C THR A 96 -0.74 -7.83 -1.42
N PHE A 97 -0.18 -8.15 -0.25
CA PHE A 97 -0.21 -9.50 0.32
C PHE A 97 -1.16 -9.52 1.51
N THR A 98 -2.24 -10.27 1.39
CA THR A 98 -3.26 -10.37 2.45
C THR A 98 -3.14 -11.72 3.16
N VAL A 99 -3.05 -11.68 4.49
CA VAL A 99 -2.99 -12.87 5.35
C VAL A 99 -4.14 -12.84 6.36
N PHE A 100 -4.94 -13.91 6.41
CA PHE A 100 -6.00 -14.06 7.41
C PHE A 100 -5.42 -14.73 8.68
N LYS A 101 -5.67 -14.14 9.85
CA LYS A 101 -5.01 -14.57 11.11
C LYS A 101 -5.64 -15.80 11.76
N GLU A 102 -6.91 -16.07 11.48
CA GLU A 102 -7.62 -17.25 11.98
C GLU A 102 -8.20 -18.02 10.79
N PRO A 103 -8.22 -19.35 10.81
CA PRO A 103 -9.15 -20.08 9.96
C PRO A 103 -10.53 -19.63 10.39
N THR A 104 -11.28 -18.98 9.51
CA THR A 104 -12.65 -18.58 9.83
C THR A 104 -13.47 -19.85 10.04
N VAL A 105 -13.60 -20.34 11.28
CA VAL A 105 -14.40 -21.54 11.60
C VAL A 105 -15.91 -21.22 11.56
N LYS A 106 -16.27 -19.92 11.44
CA LYS A 106 -17.66 -19.46 11.53
C LYS A 106 -18.37 -19.28 10.19
N ASP A 107 -17.62 -19.27 9.09
CA ASP A 107 -18.14 -19.48 7.74
C ASP A 107 -17.31 -20.63 7.16
N ASP A 108 -17.90 -21.64 6.50
CA ASP A 108 -17.11 -22.67 5.79
C ASP A 108 -16.38 -22.07 4.55
N SER A 109 -15.93 -20.81 4.63
CA SER A 109 -15.47 -20.03 3.49
C SER A 109 -14.09 -20.44 3.00
N GLY A 110 -13.24 -21.02 3.86
CA GLY A 110 -11.93 -21.53 3.47
C GLY A 110 -11.06 -20.50 2.75
N ARG A 111 -11.14 -19.22 3.13
CA ARG A 111 -10.44 -18.13 2.45
C ARG A 111 -8.93 -18.36 2.52
N ALA A 112 -8.31 -18.46 1.34
CA ALA A 112 -6.87 -18.51 1.23
C ALA A 112 -6.28 -17.10 1.38
N ASP A 113 -5.09 -17.03 1.96
CA ASP A 113 -4.21 -15.88 1.79
C ASP A 113 -4.04 -15.60 0.30
N TYR A 114 -4.06 -14.33 -0.08
CA TYR A 114 -4.07 -13.95 -1.49
C TYR A 114 -3.18 -12.75 -1.77
N PHE A 115 -2.85 -12.64 -3.05
CA PHE A 115 -2.00 -11.59 -3.61
C PHE A 115 -2.77 -10.83 -4.69
N SER A 116 -2.64 -9.51 -4.70
CA SER A 116 -3.07 -8.67 -5.80
C SER A 116 -1.95 -7.73 -6.25
N ARG A 117 -2.04 -7.30 -7.50
CA ARG A 117 -1.18 -6.27 -8.06
C ARG A 117 -2.02 -5.21 -8.74
N GLU A 118 -1.75 -3.97 -8.40
CA GLU A 118 -2.42 -2.80 -8.94
C GLU A 118 -1.42 -1.80 -9.53
N PHE A 119 -1.85 -1.10 -10.58
CA PHE A 119 -1.07 -0.04 -11.23
C PHE A 119 -1.73 1.30 -11.00
N PHE A 120 -0.95 2.27 -10.53
CA PHE A 120 -1.44 3.59 -10.18
C PHE A 120 -0.82 4.68 -11.04
N HIS A 121 -1.61 5.73 -11.27
CA HIS A 121 -1.20 7.00 -11.84
C HIS A 121 -1.48 8.13 -10.86
N ARG A 122 -0.87 9.30 -11.08
CA ARG A 122 -1.10 10.53 -10.31
C ARG A 122 -1.60 11.63 -11.22
#